data_AF-A0A352S1Z0-F1
#
_entry.id   AF-A0A352S1Z0-F1
#
_cell.length_a   1.000
_cell.length_b   1.000
_cell.length_c   1.000
_cell.angle_alpha   90.00
_cell.angle_beta   90.00
_cell.angle_gamma   90.00
#
_symmetry.space_group_name_H-M   'P 1'
#
loop_
_entity.id
_entity.type
_entity.pdbx_description
1 polymer ?
#
loop_
_entity_poly.entity_id
_entity_poly.type
_entity_poly.pdbx_seq_one_letter_code
_entity_poly.pdbx_strand_id
1 'polypeptide(L)'
;MVPLTNSSGNWLLGDNNKPVMTRELTYQVGGENVVIQDHSAGHAFGKGGVGDQPSHHNVRPDENTRTGSIQGMADHYYFDCRNKK
;
A
#
# COMPACT_ATOMS: atom_id res chain seq x y z
N MET A 1 7.87 10.32 3.37
CA MET A 1 6.87 9.39 3.93
C MET A 1 5.51 9.99 3.74
N VAL A 2 4.50 9.15 3.51
CA VAL A 2 3.10 9.54 3.29
C VAL A 2 2.19 8.78 4.26
N PRO A 3 1.01 9.31 4.65
CA PRO A 3 0.05 8.57 5.45
C PRO A 3 -0.50 7.36 4.69
N LEU A 4 -0.52 6.18 5.33
CA LEU A 4 -1.27 5.04 4.83
C LEU A 4 -2.76 5.35 4.92
N THR A 5 -3.53 4.97 3.88
CA THR A 5 -4.96 5.22 3.81
C THR A 5 -5.76 3.94 3.77
N ASN A 6 -6.99 3.98 4.29
CA ASN A 6 -7.96 2.90 4.13
C ASN A 6 -8.64 2.95 2.76
N SER A 7 -9.55 2.02 2.49
CA SER A 7 -10.27 1.93 1.21
C SER A 7 -11.09 3.19 0.88
N SER A 8 -11.54 3.94 1.89
CA SER A 8 -12.24 5.22 1.73
C SER A 8 -11.32 6.42 1.51
N GLY A 9 -9.99 6.24 1.54
CA GLY A 9 -9.00 7.32 1.41
C GLY A 9 -8.71 8.08 2.71
N ASN A 10 -9.29 7.66 3.83
CA ASN A 10 -9.00 8.26 5.14
C ASN A 10 -7.70 7.70 5.69
N TRP A 11 -6.97 8.49 6.48
CA TRP A 11 -5.73 8.04 7.12
C TRP A 11 -6.00 6.88 8.08
N LEU A 12 -5.14 5.86 8.02
CA LEU A 12 -5.11 4.81 9.02
C LEU A 12 -4.39 5.34 10.26
N LEU A 13 -5.09 5.40 11.39
CA LEU A 13 -4.52 5.85 12.66
C LEU A 13 -3.97 4.65 13.44
N GLY A 14 -2.76 4.79 13.99
CA GLY A 14 -2.20 3.83 14.94
C GLY A 14 -2.68 4.09 16.37
N ASP A 15 -2.23 3.27 17.32
CA ASP A 15 -2.67 3.31 18.74
C ASP A 15 -2.44 4.66 19.44
N ASN A 16 -1.50 5.46 18.94
CA ASN A 16 -1.21 6.80 19.44
C ASN A 16 -2.08 7.90 18.80
N ASN A 17 -3.13 7.52 18.07
CA ASN A 17 -4.02 8.39 17.32
C ASN A 17 -3.30 9.27 16.27
N LYS A 18 -2.14 8.82 15.77
CA LYS A 18 -1.40 9.45 14.68
C LYS A 18 -1.47 8.59 13.42
N PRO A 19 -1.34 9.18 12.23
CA PRO A 19 -1.30 8.40 10.99
C PRO A 19 -0.16 7.38 10.99
N VAL A 20 -0.45 6.18 10.54
CA VAL A 20 0.56 5.20 10.17
C VAL A 20 1.29 5.74 8.93
N MET A 21 2.55 6.09 9.10
CA MET A 21 3.36 6.64 8.01
C MET A 21 4.05 5.52 7.24
N THR A 22 4.04 5.63 5.91
CA THR A 22 4.67 4.68 5.00
C THR A 22 5.51 5.36 3.93
N ARG A 23 6.15 4.56 3.07
CA ARG A 23 6.97 4.99 1.94
C ARG A 23 6.21 4.80 0.63
N GLU A 24 6.41 5.75 -0.26
CA GLU A 24 6.14 5.61 -1.68
C GLU A 24 7.45 5.86 -2.42
N LEU A 25 7.78 4.99 -3.36
CA LEU A 25 9.02 5.02 -4.12
C LEU A 25 8.69 5.10 -5.60
N THR A 26 9.15 6.15 -6.27
CA THR A 26 8.97 6.33 -7.72
C THR A 26 10.21 5.81 -8.44
N TYR A 27 9.98 4.96 -9.44
CA TYR A 27 11.00 4.43 -10.34
C TYR A 27 10.62 4.74 -11.79
N GLN A 28 11.61 4.96 -12.64
CA GLN A 28 11.38 5.04 -14.08
C GLN A 28 11.63 3.68 -14.73
N VAL A 29 10.65 3.15 -15.44
CA VAL A 29 10.69 1.84 -16.10
C VAL A 29 10.19 2.00 -17.52
N GLY A 30 11.02 1.72 -18.52
CA GLY A 30 10.62 1.83 -19.92
C GLY A 30 10.23 3.25 -20.38
N GLY A 31 10.65 4.28 -19.64
CA GLY A 31 10.30 5.68 -19.91
C GLY A 31 9.08 6.18 -19.11
N GLU A 32 8.34 5.29 -18.46
CA GLU A 32 7.18 5.62 -17.63
C GLU A 32 7.54 5.60 -16.14
N ASN A 33 6.83 6.39 -15.34
CA ASN A 33 6.99 6.40 -13.89
C ASN A 33 6.10 5.32 -13.26
N VAL A 34 6.66 4.60 -12.30
CA VAL A 34 5.99 3.57 -11.52
C VAL A 34 6.17 3.89 -10.05
N VAL A 35 5.07 3.91 -9.30
CA VAL A 35 5.05 4.15 -7.86
C VAL A 35 4.85 2.83 -7.12
N ILE A 36 5.79 2.49 -6.26
CA ILE A 36 5.70 1.37 -5.33
C ILE A 36 5.22 1.91 -3.98
N GLN A 37 4.04 1.46 -3.53
CA GLN A 37 3.49 1.82 -2.23
C GLN A 37 3.81 0.75 -1.20
N ASP A 38 4.43 1.12 -0.08
CA ASP A 38 4.71 0.22 1.04
C ASP A 38 3.45 0.09 1.91
N HIS A 39 2.78 -1.06 1.86
CA HIS A 39 1.66 -1.39 2.75
C HIS A 39 2.06 -2.48 3.75
N SER A 40 3.31 -2.44 4.24
CA SER A 40 3.81 -3.41 5.21
C SER A 40 3.10 -3.36 6.57
N ALA A 41 2.32 -2.33 6.86
CA ALA A 41 1.42 -2.32 8.03
C ALA A 41 0.21 -3.25 7.84
N GLY A 42 -0.19 -3.54 6.60
CA GLY A 42 -1.45 -4.23 6.27
C GLY A 42 -2.68 -3.36 6.53
N HIS A 43 -3.85 -3.95 6.30
CA HIS A 43 -5.16 -3.34 6.59
C HIS A 43 -6.04 -4.32 7.37
N ALA A 44 -6.54 -3.88 8.52
CA ALA A 44 -7.58 -4.57 9.27
C ALA A 44 -8.86 -3.73 9.22
N PHE A 45 -9.95 -4.31 8.73
CA PHE A 45 -11.23 -3.61 8.53
C PHE A 45 -12.24 -3.88 9.64
N GLY A 46 -11.87 -4.66 10.67
CA GLY A 46 -12.72 -4.92 11.84
C GLY A 46 -13.94 -5.80 11.55
N LYS A 47 -13.95 -6.54 10.44
CA LYS A 47 -15.04 -7.42 10.01
C LYS A 47 -14.73 -8.89 10.23
N GLY A 48 -14.12 -9.22 11.36
CA GLY A 48 -13.71 -10.59 11.68
C GLY A 48 -12.74 -11.20 10.66
N GLY A 49 -11.84 -10.39 10.10
CA GLY A 49 -10.88 -10.80 9.07
C GLY A 49 -11.38 -10.71 7.63
N VAL A 50 -12.68 -10.50 7.41
CA VAL A 50 -13.23 -10.42 6.05
C VAL A 50 -12.76 -9.15 5.34
N GLY A 51 -11.98 -9.35 4.28
CA GLY A 51 -11.40 -8.29 3.46
C GLY A 51 -10.09 -7.73 3.99
N ASP A 52 -9.60 -8.19 5.15
CA ASP A 52 -8.30 -7.77 5.68
C ASP A 52 -7.18 -8.09 4.69
N GLN A 53 -6.25 -7.16 4.55
CA GLN A 53 -5.13 -7.30 3.64
C GLN A 53 -3.85 -7.46 4.45
N PRO A 54 -3.14 -8.59 4.32
CA PRO A 54 -1.84 -8.75 4.95
C PRO A 54 -0.82 -7.77 4.34
N SER A 55 0.38 -7.72 4.91
CA SER A 55 1.46 -6.87 4.38
C SER A 55 1.70 -7.12 2.89
N HIS A 56 1.74 -6.04 2.12
CA HIS A 56 1.92 -6.10 0.67
C HIS A 56 2.58 -4.82 0.13
N HIS A 57 2.96 -4.88 -1.13
CA HIS A 57 3.19 -3.71 -1.97
C HIS A 57 2.08 -3.54 -3.00
N ASN A 58 1.82 -2.29 -3.37
CA ASN A 58 1.09 -1.97 -4.59
C ASN A 58 2.05 -1.41 -5.63
N VAL A 59 1.74 -1.66 -6.90
CA VAL A 59 2.40 -1.04 -8.05
C VAL A 59 1.37 -0.17 -8.76
N ARG A 60 1.64 1.12 -8.88
CA ARG A 60 0.70 2.11 -9.40
C ARG A 60 1.36 3.03 -10.43
N PRO A 61 0.60 3.54 -11.41
CA PRO A 61 1.07 4.64 -12.23
C PRO A 61 1.13 5.94 -11.40
N ASP A 62 1.99 6.89 -11.78
CA ASP A 62 2.17 8.14 -11.01
C ASP A 62 1.00 9.11 -11.16
N GLU A 63 0.27 9.06 -12.28
CA GLU A 63 -0.95 9.85 -12.49
C GLU A 63 -2.16 9.35 -11.66
N ASN A 64 -2.13 8.11 -11.16
CA ASN A 64 -3.17 7.57 -10.30
C ASN A 64 -2.62 6.56 -9.28
N THR A 65 -1.96 7.09 -8.26
CA THR A 65 -1.39 6.29 -7.16
C THR A 65 -2.43 5.64 -6.26
N ARG A 66 -3.72 6.03 -6.34
CA ARG A 66 -4.75 5.51 -5.43
C ARG A 66 -5.39 4.22 -5.94
N THR A 67 -5.74 4.17 -7.22
CA THR A 67 -6.49 3.05 -7.80
C THR A 67 -6.03 2.66 -9.19
N GLY A 68 -5.00 3.30 -9.73
CA GLY A 68 -4.49 2.98 -11.06
C GLY A 68 -3.85 1.58 -11.09
N SER A 69 -3.87 0.92 -12.24
CA SER A 69 -3.21 -0.36 -12.44
C SER A 69 -2.31 -0.27 -13.66
N ILE A 70 -1.17 -0.96 -13.62
CA ILE A 70 -0.23 -1.04 -14.74
C ILE A 70 -0.44 -2.35 -15.46
N GLN A 71 -0.58 -2.33 -16.78
CA GLN A 71 -0.80 -3.54 -17.57
C GLN A 71 0.34 -4.56 -17.34
N GLY A 72 -0.03 -5.79 -17.00
CA GLY A 72 0.93 -6.87 -16.73
C GLY A 72 1.46 -6.93 -15.29
N MET A 73 1.06 -6.00 -14.41
CA MET A 73 1.37 -6.04 -12.98
C MET A 73 0.17 -6.54 -12.17
N ALA A 74 0.44 -7.16 -11.02
CA ALA A 74 -0.61 -7.49 -10.05
C ALA A 74 -0.98 -6.25 -9.23
N ASP A 75 -2.24 -6.17 -8.78
CA ASP A 75 -2.65 -5.06 -7.90
C ASP A 75 -1.97 -5.12 -6.52
N HIS A 76 -1.66 -6.32 -6.04
CA HIS A 76 -1.06 -6.56 -4.72
C HIS A 76 0.07 -7.59 -4.84
N TYR A 77 1.22 -7.28 -4.23
CA TYR A 77 2.36 -8.18 -4.06
C TYR A 77 2.53 -8.48 -2.57
N TYR A 78 1.96 -9.61 -2.13
CA TYR A 78 1.98 -10.02 -0.73
C TYR A 78 3.36 -10.47 -0.27
N PHE A 79 3.64 -10.27 1.03
CA PHE A 79 4.90 -10.70 1.61
C PHE A 79 4.78 -12.15 2.09
N ASP A 80 5.55 -13.06 1.49
CA ASP A 80 5.55 -14.48 1.88
C ASP A 80 6.25 -14.72 3.22
N CYS A 81 7.22 -13.86 3.56
CA CYS A 81 7.89 -13.89 4.84
C CYS A 81 8.21 -12.46 5.31
N ARG A 82 8.09 -12.24 6.61
CA ARG A 82 8.51 -10.99 7.25
C ARG A 82 9.65 -11.30 8.20
N ASN A 83 10.74 -10.56 8.09
CA ASN A 83 11.77 -10.59 9.12
C ASN A 83 11.10 -10.27 10.46
N LYS A 84 11.35 -11.11 11.49
CA LYS A 84 10.83 -10.87 12.83
C LYS A 84 11.27 -9.48 13.26
N LYS A 85 10.29 -8.65 13.61
CA LYS A 85 10.52 -7.30 14.15
C LYS A 85 11.13 -7.39 15.54
#